data_AF-A0A495SG59-F1
#
_entry.id   AF-A0A495SG59-F1
#
_cell.length_a   1.000
_cell.length_b   1.000
_cell.length_c   1.000
_cell.angle_alpha   90.00
_cell.angle_beta   90.00
_cell.angle_gamma   90.00
#
_symmetry.space_group_name_H-M   'P 1'
#
loop_
_entity.id
_entity.type
_entity.pdbx_description
1 polymer ?
#
loop_
_entity_poly.entity_id
_entity_poly.type
_entity_poly.pdbx_seq_one_letter_code
_entity_poly.pdbx_strand_id
1 'polypeptide(L)'
;MKNLFLLLFFILVQNIYSQNIILKQSYEVSFCGRPQTVKLIEYQNGKVEGFLKTELTKEKSIGKEKQIFKKLSISDTLAKKIIESLKNAGIESLKECNEDIECKEQGFLDGDIIAFKIQTNENIKIFNFSEIYPESQTNGKLEAIKVRRKAQILATIIDKEIDLKKQFSSLIKSLRSGTYCYWSGITKVCIKHKLQLE
;
A
#
# COMPACT_ATOMS: atom_id res chain seq x y z
N MET A 1 13.87 -2.32 -57.45
CA MET A 1 12.81 -1.59 -56.72
C MET A 1 11.91 -2.48 -55.84
N LYS A 2 12.38 -3.63 -55.32
CA LYS A 2 11.62 -4.43 -54.32
C LYS A 2 12.15 -4.26 -52.89
N ASN A 3 13.42 -3.89 -52.74
CA ASN A 3 14.07 -3.80 -51.43
C ASN A 3 13.84 -2.47 -50.69
N LEU A 4 13.36 -1.42 -51.39
CA LEU A 4 13.05 -0.13 -50.75
C LEU A 4 11.69 -0.16 -50.02
N PHE A 5 10.75 -0.99 -50.49
CA PHE A 5 9.42 -1.12 -49.90
C PHE A 5 9.44 -1.86 -48.56
N LEU A 6 10.38 -2.80 -48.38
CA LEU A 6 10.57 -3.55 -47.12
C LEU A 6 11.14 -2.69 -45.99
N LEU A 7 11.98 -1.70 -46.31
CA LEU A 7 12.59 -0.82 -45.30
C LEU A 7 11.57 0.16 -44.69
N LEU A 8 10.65 0.67 -45.52
CA LEU A 8 9.57 1.57 -45.08
C LEU A 8 8.55 0.86 -44.17
N PHE A 9 8.30 -0.43 -44.40
CA PHE A 9 7.40 -1.22 -43.55
C PHE A 9 7.99 -1.46 -42.16
N PHE A 10 9.31 -1.65 -42.04
CA PHE A 10 9.98 -1.85 -40.75
C PHE A 10 9.98 -0.60 -39.87
N ILE A 11 10.08 0.60 -40.45
CA ILE A 11 10.08 1.87 -39.69
C ILE A 11 8.68 2.21 -39.16
N LEU A 12 7.62 1.82 -39.86
CA LEU A 12 6.24 2.02 -39.40
C LEU A 12 5.85 1.08 -38.25
N VAL A 13 6.39 -0.14 -38.19
CA VAL A 13 6.07 -1.10 -37.11
C VAL A 13 6.74 -0.74 -35.79
N GLN A 14 7.89 -0.05 -35.81
CA GLN A 14 8.60 0.32 -34.56
C GLN A 14 7.89 1.43 -33.75
N ASN A 15 7.01 2.22 -34.36
CA ASN A 15 6.32 3.32 -33.68
C ASN A 15 5.02 2.91 -32.96
N ILE A 16 4.54 1.67 -33.13
CA ILE A 16 3.28 1.21 -32.50
C ILE A 16 3.50 0.80 -31.03
N TYR A 17 4.76 0.65 -30.59
CA TYR A 17 5.08 0.12 -29.25
C TYR A 17 5.57 1.15 -28.23
N SER A 18 5.57 2.45 -28.54
CA SER A 18 5.69 3.47 -27.50
C SER A 18 4.34 3.68 -26.83
N GLN A 19 3.86 2.68 -26.09
CA GLN A 19 2.77 2.90 -25.15
C GLN A 19 3.33 3.79 -24.05
N ASN A 20 3.09 5.09 -24.15
CA ASN A 20 3.42 6.04 -23.09
C ASN A 20 2.74 5.57 -21.78
N ILE A 21 3.54 5.08 -20.84
CA ILE A 21 3.11 4.67 -19.49
C ILE A 21 2.93 5.96 -18.68
N ILE A 22 1.91 6.73 -19.02
CA ILE A 22 1.55 7.96 -18.31
C ILE A 22 0.65 7.56 -17.16
N LEU A 23 1.03 7.95 -15.94
CA LEU A 23 0.21 7.78 -14.74
C LEU A 23 -1.16 8.43 -15.00
N LYS A 24 -2.25 7.76 -14.61
CA LYS A 24 -3.57 8.38 -14.51
C LYS A 24 -3.82 8.74 -13.06
N GLN A 25 -3.67 7.74 -12.18
CA GLN A 25 -3.86 7.90 -10.76
C GLN A 25 -3.14 6.79 -10.00
N SER A 26 -2.73 7.06 -8.76
CA SER A 26 -2.28 6.03 -7.84
C SER A 26 -2.80 6.27 -6.44
N TYR A 27 -3.04 5.17 -5.74
CA TYR A 27 -3.43 5.15 -4.34
C TYR A 27 -2.37 4.35 -3.58
N GLU A 28 -1.82 4.94 -2.54
CA GLU A 28 -0.83 4.31 -1.67
C GLU A 28 -1.33 4.41 -0.23
N VAL A 29 -1.52 3.27 0.43
CA VAL A 29 -2.05 3.17 1.79
C VAL A 29 -1.05 2.45 2.68
N SER A 30 -0.46 3.17 3.63
CA SER A 30 0.43 2.63 4.68
C SER A 30 -0.38 2.38 5.94
N PHE A 31 -0.31 1.17 6.50
CA PHE A 31 -1.19 0.71 7.58
C PHE A 31 -0.55 0.81 8.97
N CYS A 32 -1.40 1.00 9.99
CA CYS A 32 -1.00 0.84 11.39
C CYS A 32 -0.73 -0.63 11.76
N GLY A 33 0.04 -0.84 12.83
CA GLY A 33 0.29 -2.14 13.48
C GLY A 33 1.31 -3.02 12.77
N ARG A 34 1.50 -2.83 11.45
CA ARG A 34 2.43 -3.60 10.62
C ARG A 34 3.06 -2.69 9.58
N PRO A 35 4.33 -2.92 9.18
CA PRO A 35 5.05 -2.04 8.29
C PRO A 35 4.71 -2.34 6.83
N GLN A 36 3.42 -2.30 6.51
CA GLN A 36 2.86 -2.71 5.23
C GLN A 36 2.23 -1.52 4.51
N THR A 37 2.57 -1.40 3.22
CA THR A 37 2.04 -0.37 2.33
C THR A 37 1.50 -1.02 1.07
N VAL A 38 0.25 -0.76 0.74
CA VAL A 38 -0.36 -1.18 -0.52
C VAL A 38 -0.29 -0.02 -1.49
N LYS A 39 0.23 -0.27 -2.70
CA LYS A 39 0.22 0.70 -3.79
C LYS A 39 -0.53 0.13 -4.99
N LEU A 40 -1.45 0.93 -5.52
CA LEU A 40 -2.26 0.63 -6.69
C LEU A 40 -2.08 1.77 -7.69
N ILE A 41 -1.83 1.43 -8.95
CA ILE A 41 -1.51 2.38 -10.01
C ILE A 41 -2.42 2.10 -11.21
N GLU A 42 -3.10 3.12 -11.69
CA GLU A 42 -3.85 3.11 -12.94
C GLU A 42 -3.12 4.03 -13.94
N TYR A 43 -2.89 3.54 -15.15
CA TYR A 43 -2.25 4.27 -16.24
C TYR A 43 -3.28 4.74 -17.28
N GLN A 44 -2.94 5.76 -18.06
CA GLN A 44 -3.84 6.33 -19.07
C GLN A 44 -4.22 5.33 -20.17
N ASN A 45 -3.35 4.36 -20.46
CA ASN A 45 -3.61 3.28 -21.41
C ASN A 45 -4.52 2.17 -20.84
N GLY A 46 -5.03 2.32 -19.61
CA GLY A 46 -5.90 1.35 -18.94
C GLY A 46 -5.16 0.20 -18.24
N LYS A 47 -3.83 0.14 -18.30
CA LYS A 47 -3.04 -0.81 -17.51
C LYS A 47 -3.21 -0.49 -16.02
N VAL A 48 -3.27 -1.53 -15.20
CA VAL A 48 -3.30 -1.43 -13.73
C VAL A 48 -2.16 -2.24 -13.16
N GLU A 49 -1.48 -1.70 -12.15
CA GLU A 49 -0.46 -2.40 -11.37
C GLU A 49 -0.78 -2.29 -9.88
N GLY A 50 -0.45 -3.33 -9.12
CA GLY A 50 -0.57 -3.30 -7.68
C GLY A 50 0.56 -4.04 -6.99
N PHE A 51 0.97 -3.56 -5.82
CA PHE A 51 1.88 -4.29 -4.96
C PHE A 51 1.66 -4.00 -3.48
N LEU A 52 1.92 -5.02 -2.66
CA LEU A 52 2.08 -4.90 -1.22
C LEU A 52 3.57 -4.84 -0.89
N LYS A 53 4.01 -3.74 -0.30
CA LYS A 53 5.36 -3.56 0.25
C LYS A 53 5.34 -3.88 1.74
N THR A 54 6.38 -4.55 2.24
CA THR A 54 6.65 -4.72 3.67
C THR A 54 8.07 -4.29 3.97
N GLU A 55 8.24 -3.47 5.01
CA GLU A 55 9.52 -2.90 5.42
C GLU A 55 9.96 -3.49 6.76
N LEU A 56 11.11 -4.13 6.79
CA LEU A 56 11.68 -4.73 7.99
C LEU A 56 13.13 -4.32 8.13
N THR A 57 13.66 -4.45 9.33
CA THR A 57 15.08 -4.31 9.62
C THR A 57 15.60 -5.60 10.20
N LYS A 58 16.61 -6.21 9.59
CA LYS A 58 17.31 -7.36 10.15
C LYS A 58 18.45 -6.89 11.05
N GLU A 59 18.44 -7.32 12.31
CA GLU A 59 19.59 -7.15 13.18
C GLU A 59 20.76 -8.02 12.69
N LYS A 60 21.94 -7.41 12.65
CA LYS A 60 23.21 -8.10 12.41
C LYS A 60 24.06 -8.02 13.68
N SER A 61 25.18 -8.73 13.67
CA SER A 61 26.19 -8.63 14.71
C SER A 61 26.63 -7.17 14.93
N ILE A 62 26.88 -6.81 16.18
CA ILE A 62 27.48 -5.53 16.58
C ILE A 62 26.59 -4.32 16.24
N GLY A 63 25.30 -4.38 16.60
CA GLY A 63 24.38 -3.24 16.52
C GLY A 63 24.09 -2.71 15.11
N LYS A 64 24.58 -3.38 14.06
CA LYS A 64 24.33 -3.00 12.66
C LYS A 64 22.97 -3.52 12.23
N GLU A 65 22.24 -2.67 11.51
CA GLU A 65 20.93 -2.98 10.99
C GLU A 65 20.95 -3.02 9.47
N LYS A 66 20.19 -3.94 8.87
CA LYS A 66 19.97 -3.98 7.42
C LYS A 66 18.49 -3.86 7.12
N GLN A 67 18.12 -2.81 6.41
CA GLN A 67 16.76 -2.68 5.86
C GLN A 67 16.48 -3.77 4.83
N ILE A 68 15.26 -4.28 4.87
CA ILE A 68 14.73 -5.33 4.02
C ILE A 68 13.39 -4.83 3.49
N PHE A 69 13.31 -4.73 2.18
CA PHE A 69 12.08 -4.42 1.47
C PHE A 69 11.60 -5.66 0.76
N LYS A 70 10.36 -6.05 1.03
CA LYS A 70 9.69 -7.17 0.37
C LYS A 70 8.50 -6.63 -0.38
N LYS A 71 8.41 -6.95 -1.67
CA LYS A 71 7.29 -6.59 -2.53
C LYS A 71 6.61 -7.85 -2.99
N LEU A 72 5.31 -7.91 -2.80
CA LEU A 72 4.42 -8.91 -3.36
C LEU A 72 3.58 -8.23 -4.43
N SER A 73 3.61 -8.74 -5.66
CA SER A 73 2.75 -8.24 -6.73
C SER A 73 1.29 -8.64 -6.47
N ILE A 74 0.39 -7.70 -6.70
CA ILE A 74 -1.05 -7.91 -6.72
C ILE A 74 -1.45 -8.04 -8.19
N SER A 75 -2.23 -9.06 -8.53
CA SER A 75 -2.67 -9.26 -9.91
C SER A 75 -3.47 -8.07 -10.41
N ASP A 76 -3.34 -7.74 -11.70
CA ASP A 76 -4.01 -6.60 -12.32
C ASP A 76 -5.53 -6.64 -12.10
N THR A 77 -6.14 -7.82 -12.16
CA THR A 77 -7.57 -8.03 -11.88
C THR A 77 -7.95 -7.65 -10.45
N LEU A 78 -7.16 -8.07 -9.46
CA LEU A 78 -7.43 -7.77 -8.06
C LEU A 78 -7.14 -6.29 -7.76
N ALA A 79 -6.05 -5.75 -8.30
CA ALA A 79 -5.71 -4.34 -8.17
C ALA A 79 -6.82 -3.44 -8.73
N LYS A 80 -7.36 -3.79 -9.90
CA LYS A 80 -8.50 -3.08 -10.51
C LYS A 80 -9.75 -3.13 -9.62
N LYS A 81 -10.10 -4.32 -9.11
CA LYS A 81 -11.22 -4.50 -8.17
C LYS A 81 -11.09 -3.62 -6.92
N ILE A 82 -9.89 -3.56 -6.33
CA ILE A 82 -9.64 -2.73 -5.15
C ILE A 82 -9.77 -1.25 -5.50
N ILE A 83 -9.19 -0.79 -6.61
CA ILE A 83 -9.31 0.60 -7.08
C ILE A 83 -10.78 1.00 -7.25
N GLU A 84 -11.58 0.20 -7.93
CA GLU A 84 -13.01 0.45 -8.13
C GLU A 84 -13.76 0.53 -6.79
N SER A 85 -13.45 -0.38 -5.87
CA SER A 85 -14.05 -0.41 -4.54
C SER A 85 -13.68 0.84 -3.71
N LEU A 86 -12.43 1.30 -3.78
CA LEU A 86 -11.98 2.52 -3.11
C LEU A 86 -12.64 3.77 -3.70
N LYS A 87 -12.78 3.85 -5.02
CA LYS A 87 -13.50 4.94 -5.71
C LYS A 87 -14.96 4.97 -5.30
N ASN A 88 -15.65 3.82 -5.30
CA ASN A 88 -17.05 3.71 -4.88
C ASN A 88 -17.25 4.06 -3.40
N ALA A 89 -16.26 3.78 -2.55
CA ALA A 89 -16.24 4.20 -1.14
C ALA A 89 -15.83 5.68 -0.94
N GLY A 90 -15.55 6.41 -2.04
CA GLY A 90 -15.29 7.84 -2.03
C GLY A 90 -13.91 8.24 -1.52
N ILE A 91 -12.86 7.44 -1.80
CA ILE A 91 -11.47 7.79 -1.41
C ILE A 91 -11.05 9.20 -1.86
N GLU A 92 -11.56 9.68 -3.00
CA GLU A 92 -11.21 10.98 -3.58
C GLU A 92 -11.79 12.18 -2.81
N SER A 93 -12.84 11.93 -2.02
CA SER A 93 -13.47 12.91 -1.13
C SER A 93 -13.12 12.65 0.34
N LEU A 94 -12.01 11.95 0.60
CA LEU A 94 -11.46 11.85 1.95
C LEU A 94 -11.03 13.25 2.41
N LYS A 95 -11.33 13.58 3.67
CA LYS A 95 -10.97 14.84 4.31
C LYS A 95 -9.87 14.60 5.32
N GLU A 96 -9.04 15.60 5.55
CA GLU A 96 -8.11 15.55 6.67
C GLU A 96 -8.86 15.60 8.01
N CYS A 97 -8.29 15.00 9.05
CA CYS A 97 -8.88 15.01 10.39
C CYS A 97 -8.99 16.43 10.98
N ASN A 98 -8.09 17.34 10.58
CA ASN A 98 -8.09 18.74 11.02
C ASN A 98 -9.25 19.59 10.42
N GLU A 99 -9.89 19.12 9.35
CA GLU A 99 -11.05 19.76 8.70
C GLU A 99 -12.38 19.41 9.39
N ASP A 100 -12.36 18.49 10.36
CA ASP A 100 -13.53 18.01 11.10
C ASP A 100 -13.34 18.28 12.59
N ILE A 101 -14.30 19.00 13.21
CA ILE A 101 -14.18 19.48 14.60
C ILE A 101 -14.04 18.29 15.57
N GLU A 102 -14.88 17.28 15.41
CA GLU A 102 -14.90 16.10 16.27
C GLU A 102 -13.59 15.30 16.12
N CYS A 103 -13.12 15.11 14.89
CA CYS A 103 -11.86 14.40 14.63
C CYS A 103 -10.65 15.14 15.21
N LYS A 104 -10.59 16.46 15.02
CA LYS A 104 -9.49 17.32 15.49
C LYS A 104 -9.33 17.28 17.01
N GLU A 105 -10.42 17.18 17.75
CA GLU A 105 -10.43 17.17 19.22
C GLU A 105 -10.01 15.82 19.83
N GLN A 106 -10.00 14.73 19.06
CA GLN A 106 -9.86 13.38 19.61
C GLN A 106 -8.44 13.03 20.12
N GLY A 107 -7.42 13.85 19.80
CA GLY A 107 -6.06 13.82 20.36
C GLY A 107 -5.45 12.44 20.67
N PHE A 108 -4.52 11.97 19.83
CA PHE A 108 -3.81 10.70 20.06
C PHE A 108 -2.36 10.95 20.46
N LEU A 109 -1.93 10.38 21.58
CA LEU A 109 -0.53 10.42 22.01
C LEU A 109 0.22 9.23 21.41
N ASP A 110 1.31 9.51 20.70
CA ASP A 110 2.28 8.53 20.18
C ASP A 110 1.71 7.38 19.35
N GLY A 111 0.51 7.60 18.79
CA GLY A 111 -0.21 6.58 18.04
C GLY A 111 0.40 6.27 16.68
N ASP A 112 0.23 5.03 16.23
CA ASP A 112 0.58 4.62 14.88
C ASP A 112 -0.33 5.31 13.85
N ILE A 113 0.15 5.49 12.63
CA ILE A 113 -0.53 6.31 11.60
C ILE A 113 -0.89 5.46 10.39
N ILE A 114 -2.17 5.51 10.01
CA ILE A 114 -2.57 5.12 8.66
C ILE A 114 -2.43 6.34 7.76
N ALA A 115 -1.78 6.16 6.62
CA ALA A 115 -1.54 7.23 5.66
C ALA A 115 -2.12 6.85 4.29
N PHE A 116 -2.96 7.71 3.74
CA PHE A 116 -3.49 7.60 2.39
C PHE A 116 -2.82 8.66 1.52
N LYS A 117 -2.05 8.22 0.52
CA LYS A 117 -1.50 9.09 -0.51
C LYS A 117 -2.25 8.85 -1.82
N ILE A 118 -2.88 9.90 -2.33
CA ILE A 118 -3.56 9.91 -3.63
C ILE A 118 -2.75 10.80 -4.55
N GLN A 119 -2.31 10.25 -5.67
CA GLN A 119 -1.51 10.97 -6.65
C GLN A 119 -2.15 10.87 -8.04
N THR A 120 -2.27 12.02 -8.68
CA THR A 120 -2.62 12.19 -10.10
C THR A 120 -1.41 12.80 -10.83
N ASN A 121 -1.52 13.10 -12.12
CA ASN A 121 -0.46 13.82 -12.83
C ASN A 121 -0.27 15.26 -12.33
N GLU A 122 -1.31 15.87 -11.78
CA GLU A 122 -1.31 17.27 -11.40
C GLU A 122 -1.05 17.45 -9.90
N ASN A 123 -1.59 16.55 -9.09
CA ASN A 123 -1.73 16.78 -7.64
C ASN A 123 -1.36 15.54 -6.81
N ILE A 124 -0.80 15.79 -5.63
CA ILE A 124 -0.58 14.79 -4.57
C ILE A 124 -1.33 15.25 -3.32
N LYS A 125 -2.17 14.38 -2.76
CA LYS A 125 -2.87 14.57 -1.48
C LYS A 125 -2.46 13.48 -0.51
N ILE A 126 -2.20 13.85 0.75
CA ILE A 126 -1.82 12.91 1.81
C ILE A 126 -2.75 13.13 2.99
N PHE A 127 -3.41 12.07 3.45
CA PHE A 127 -4.32 12.08 4.58
C PHE A 127 -3.79 11.12 5.64
N ASN A 128 -3.66 11.61 6.89
CA ASN A 128 -3.12 10.83 7.99
C ASN A 128 -4.16 10.73 9.11
N PHE A 129 -4.31 9.53 9.67
CA PHE A 129 -5.15 9.30 10.84
C PHE A 129 -4.41 8.44 11.86
N SER A 130 -4.39 8.89 13.11
CA SER A 130 -3.83 8.12 14.20
C SER A 130 -4.77 6.99 14.61
N GLU A 131 -4.19 5.81 14.89
CA GLU A 131 -4.86 4.65 15.49
C GLU A 131 -6.09 4.14 14.72
N ILE A 132 -6.07 4.23 13.39
CA ILE A 132 -7.11 3.65 12.54
C ILE A 132 -6.64 2.32 11.96
N TYR A 133 -7.41 1.27 12.26
CA TYR A 133 -7.16 -0.09 11.81
C TYR A 133 -8.35 -0.64 11.02
N PRO A 134 -8.12 -1.56 10.07
CA PRO A 134 -9.19 -2.35 9.45
C PRO A 134 -10.07 -3.06 10.48
N GLU A 135 -11.34 -3.27 10.15
CA GLU A 135 -12.33 -3.92 11.04
C GLU A 135 -11.88 -5.30 11.55
N SER A 136 -11.12 -6.04 10.74
CA SER A 136 -10.54 -7.35 11.10
C SER A 136 -9.57 -7.29 12.29
N GLN A 137 -9.05 -6.10 12.59
CA GLN A 137 -8.06 -5.86 13.65
C GLN A 137 -8.68 -5.19 14.88
N THR A 138 -9.93 -4.74 14.78
CA THR A 138 -10.67 -4.08 15.87
C THR A 138 -11.81 -4.94 16.41
N ASN A 139 -11.83 -6.25 16.11
CA ASN A 139 -12.94 -7.15 16.41
C ASN A 139 -14.29 -6.64 15.87
N GLY A 140 -14.26 -6.01 14.69
CA GLY A 140 -15.44 -5.37 14.10
C GLY A 140 -15.86 -4.07 14.76
N LYS A 141 -15.10 -3.54 15.73
CA LYS A 141 -15.38 -2.22 16.31
C LYS A 141 -15.21 -1.13 15.27
N LEU A 142 -16.18 -0.26 15.30
CA LEU A 142 -16.59 0.65 14.27
C LEU A 142 -16.28 2.08 14.79
N GLU A 143 -15.46 2.87 14.08
CA GLU A 143 -15.11 4.27 14.45
C GLU A 143 -16.33 5.19 14.59
N ALA A 144 -16.47 5.89 15.71
CA ALA A 144 -17.64 6.75 15.94
C ALA A 144 -17.66 8.00 15.03
N ILE A 145 -16.51 8.65 14.88
CA ILE A 145 -16.36 9.89 14.12
C ILE A 145 -16.44 9.59 12.63
N LYS A 146 -17.30 10.31 11.90
CA LYS A 146 -17.62 10.01 10.49
C LYS A 146 -16.41 10.05 9.55
N VAL A 147 -15.51 11.03 9.72
CA VAL A 147 -14.32 11.15 8.86
C VAL A 147 -13.34 10.01 9.14
N ARG A 148 -13.12 9.67 10.41
CA ARG A 148 -12.32 8.51 10.83
C ARG A 148 -12.90 7.19 10.35
N ARG A 149 -14.23 7.07 10.42
CA ARG A 149 -14.98 5.93 9.89
C ARG A 149 -14.70 5.72 8.41
N LYS A 150 -14.68 6.79 7.63
CA LYS A 150 -14.38 6.70 6.20
C LYS A 150 -12.97 6.13 5.97
N ALA A 151 -11.97 6.60 6.72
CA ALA A 151 -10.62 6.03 6.67
C ALA A 151 -10.61 4.54 7.05
N GLN A 152 -11.32 4.14 8.11
CA GLN A 152 -11.47 2.74 8.51
C GLN A 152 -12.09 1.87 7.41
N ILE A 153 -13.16 2.34 6.76
CA ILE A 153 -13.83 1.62 5.66
C ILE A 153 -12.85 1.41 4.50
N LEU A 154 -12.11 2.44 4.10
CA LEU A 154 -11.12 2.35 3.02
C LEU A 154 -10.01 1.36 3.35
N ALA A 155 -9.50 1.39 4.59
CA ALA A 155 -8.51 0.42 5.07
C ALA A 155 -9.06 -1.02 5.05
N THR A 156 -10.32 -1.18 5.44
CA THR A 156 -11.01 -2.48 5.51
C THR A 156 -11.25 -3.08 4.13
N ILE A 157 -11.56 -2.27 3.11
CA ILE A 157 -11.68 -2.74 1.73
C ILE A 157 -10.39 -3.41 1.27
N ILE A 158 -9.25 -2.78 1.52
CA ILE A 158 -7.94 -3.30 1.12
C ILE A 158 -7.62 -4.59 1.90
N ASP A 159 -7.82 -4.58 3.21
CA ASP A 159 -7.50 -5.73 4.06
C ASP A 159 -8.37 -6.96 3.75
N LYS A 160 -9.66 -6.77 3.42
CA LYS A 160 -10.54 -7.88 3.02
C LYS A 160 -10.07 -8.59 1.75
N GLU A 161 -9.48 -7.86 0.82
CA GLU A 161 -9.04 -8.41 -0.47
C GLU A 161 -7.62 -9.00 -0.39
N ILE A 162 -6.74 -8.45 0.45
CA ILE A 162 -5.32 -8.82 0.52
C ILE A 162 -5.00 -9.75 1.69
N ASP A 163 -5.74 -9.63 2.80
CA ASP A 163 -5.47 -10.23 4.12
C ASP A 163 -4.06 -9.86 4.62
N LEU A 164 -3.89 -8.61 5.06
CA LEU A 164 -2.58 -8.04 5.39
C LEU A 164 -1.87 -8.85 6.48
N LYS A 165 -2.64 -9.31 7.48
CA LYS A 165 -2.14 -10.16 8.57
C LYS A 165 -1.58 -11.47 8.05
N LYS A 166 -2.29 -12.15 7.14
CA LYS A 166 -1.81 -13.39 6.52
C LYS A 166 -0.58 -13.14 5.65
N GLN A 167 -0.55 -12.07 4.85
CA GLN A 167 0.62 -11.74 4.02
C GLN A 167 1.85 -11.47 4.89
N PHE A 168 1.69 -10.69 5.97
CA PHE A 168 2.78 -10.41 6.89
C PHE A 168 3.29 -11.69 7.56
N SER A 169 2.38 -12.51 8.10
CA SER A 169 2.74 -13.75 8.78
C SER A 169 3.46 -14.73 7.84
N SER A 170 2.98 -14.83 6.59
CA SER A 170 3.58 -15.68 5.56
C SER A 170 4.97 -15.19 5.18
N LEU A 171 5.14 -13.87 5.04
CA LEU A 171 6.46 -13.29 4.81
C LEU A 171 7.42 -13.65 5.95
N ILE A 172 7.04 -13.39 7.20
CA ILE A 172 7.89 -13.68 8.37
C ILE A 172 8.32 -15.15 8.40
N LYS A 173 7.39 -16.08 8.12
CA LYS A 173 7.70 -17.53 8.04
C LYS A 173 8.67 -17.89 6.92
N SER A 174 8.68 -17.14 5.81
CA SER A 174 9.59 -17.36 4.68
C SER A 174 11.00 -16.77 4.88
N LEU A 175 11.20 -15.94 5.91
CA LEU A 175 12.48 -15.33 6.18
C LEU A 175 13.45 -16.38 6.73
N ARG A 176 14.74 -16.25 6.38
CA ARG A 176 15.79 -17.04 7.02
C ARG A 176 15.86 -16.72 8.52
N SER A 177 16.51 -17.58 9.28
CA SER A 177 16.73 -17.32 10.71
C SER A 177 17.40 -15.96 10.98
N GLY A 178 16.98 -15.33 12.08
CA GLY A 178 17.48 -14.03 12.54
C GLY A 178 16.45 -13.24 13.33
N THR A 179 16.85 -12.07 13.81
CA THR A 179 15.94 -11.10 14.42
C THR A 179 15.54 -10.05 13.39
N TYR A 180 14.24 -9.85 13.23
CA TYR A 180 13.65 -8.88 12.31
C TYR A 180 12.78 -7.92 13.09
N CYS A 181 13.04 -6.63 12.95
CA CYS A 181 12.34 -5.59 13.66
C CYS A 181 11.60 -4.65 12.70
N TYR A 182 10.57 -3.98 13.22
CA TYR A 182 9.86 -2.91 12.55
C TYR A 182 9.30 -1.93 13.57
N TRP A 183 8.91 -0.74 13.11
CA TRP A 183 8.25 0.26 13.94
C TRP A 183 6.74 0.17 13.77
N SER A 184 6.02 0.30 14.87
CA SER A 184 4.57 0.52 14.91
C SER A 184 4.35 1.66 15.90
N GLY A 185 3.98 2.83 15.38
CA GLY A 185 4.09 4.09 16.12
C GLY A 185 5.50 4.29 16.68
N ILE A 186 5.59 4.63 17.96
CA ILE A 186 6.86 4.80 18.68
C ILE A 186 7.50 3.49 19.17
N THR A 187 6.88 2.34 18.92
CA THR A 187 7.36 1.05 19.44
C THR A 187 8.12 0.27 18.37
N LYS A 188 9.35 -0.16 18.71
CA LYS A 188 10.11 -1.12 17.90
C LYS A 188 9.71 -2.54 18.28
N VAL A 189 9.03 -3.23 17.37
CA VAL A 189 8.64 -4.63 17.52
C VAL A 189 9.70 -5.52 16.86
N CYS A 190 10.25 -6.48 17.61
CA CYS A 190 11.27 -7.41 17.11
C CYS A 190 10.79 -8.86 17.18
N ILE A 191 10.94 -9.58 16.07
CA ILE A 191 10.56 -10.99 15.91
C ILE A 191 11.83 -11.81 15.73
N LYS A 192 12.08 -12.73 16.67
CA LYS A 192 13.17 -13.71 16.58
C LYS A 192 12.68 -14.94 15.82
N HIS A 193 13.10 -15.10 14.57
CA HIS A 193 12.78 -16.27 13.77
C HIS A 193 13.90 -17.30 13.89
N LYS A 194 13.55 -18.50 14.39
CA LYS A 194 14.40 -19.69 14.37
C LYS A 194 13.91 -20.59 13.24
N LEU A 195 14.83 -21.12 12.45
CA LEU A 195 14.51 -22.15 11.45
C LEU A 195 13.84 -23.32 12.19
N GLN A 196 12.63 -23.68 11.79
CA GLN A 196 12.05 -24.97 12.17
C GLN A 196 12.81 -26.01 11.34
N LEU A 197 13.63 -26.82 12.02
CA LEU A 197 14.14 -28.06 11.46
C LEU A 197 12.95 -29.02 11.46
N GLU A 198 12.40 -29.31 10.28
CA GLU A 198 11.51 -30.46 10.07
C GLU A 198 12.34 -31.76 10.05
#